data_AF-A0A2T0FC24-F1
#
_entry.id   AF-A0A2T0FC24-F1
#
_cell.length_a   1.000
_cell.length_b   1.000
_cell.length_c   1.000
_cell.angle_alpha   90.00
_cell.angle_beta   90.00
_cell.angle_gamma   90.00
#
_symmetry.space_group_name_H-M   'P 1'
#
loop_
_entity.id
_entity.type
_entity.pdbx_description
1 polymer ?
#
loop_
_entity_poly.entity_id
_entity_poly.type
_entity_poly.pdbx_seq_one_letter_code
_entity_poly.pdbx_strand_id
1 'polypeptide(L)'
;MDIEAQGGYKDDPEFDELTERLADEIFDISATNGRLWAHLRASNPDKAADLAAKNRAQFRSLKADVERIQQWPNNLPAQKYTQTKLVREFAEAFSEFQRIQKQIARGERQLVQEARKINPPPETPAYKDIDGAPGIELQQQQSFEEQLRQDEVAYQQGLIEERQEEIRGIEQGIVELNEIFTNLSNVIAEQGSVIDNIEANIYSVAQNTRDGAGELVKAARWQRRTGGRMLCFLIILLIFALVIILSVLA
;
A
#
# COMPACT_ATOMS: atom_id res chain seq x y z
N MET A 1 -21.49 25.41 -32.28
CA MET A 1 -21.28 24.22 -31.44
C MET A 1 -20.13 24.60 -30.53
N ASP A 2 -20.47 25.09 -29.36
CA ASP A 2 -19.57 25.85 -28.50
C ASP A 2 -18.55 24.90 -27.87
N ILE A 3 -17.29 25.05 -28.27
CA ILE A 3 -16.16 24.21 -27.84
C ILE A 3 -15.70 24.61 -26.41
N GLU A 4 -16.29 25.65 -25.82
CA GLU A 4 -15.90 26.19 -24.51
C GLU A 4 -16.51 25.45 -23.30
N ALA A 5 -17.32 24.40 -23.51
CA ALA A 5 -17.94 23.64 -22.43
C ALA A 5 -17.15 22.39 -21.98
N GLN A 6 -15.97 22.12 -22.56
CA GLN A 6 -15.08 21.08 -22.02
C GLN A 6 -14.22 21.72 -20.95
N GLY A 7 -14.66 21.57 -19.70
CA GLY A 7 -13.96 22.01 -18.50
C GLY A 7 -12.49 21.60 -18.60
N GLY A 8 -11.63 22.61 -18.75
CA GLY A 8 -10.20 22.44 -18.83
C GLY A 8 -9.70 21.64 -17.62
N TYR A 9 -8.64 20.86 -17.85
CA TYR A 9 -7.81 20.28 -16.82
C TYR A 9 -7.52 21.38 -15.79
N LYS A 10 -8.24 21.38 -14.67
CA LYS A 10 -7.90 22.22 -13.53
C LYS A 10 -6.76 21.48 -12.88
N ASP A 11 -5.54 21.98 -13.06
CA ASP A 11 -4.41 21.59 -12.23
C ASP A 11 -4.86 21.74 -10.76
N ASP A 12 -4.90 20.60 -10.07
CA ASP A 12 -5.19 20.52 -8.64
C ASP A 12 -3.90 20.07 -7.94
N PRO A 13 -2.97 21.01 -7.68
CA PRO A 13 -1.64 20.66 -7.18
C PRO A 13 -1.71 20.02 -5.78
N GLU A 14 -2.76 20.30 -5.00
CA GLU A 14 -2.95 19.65 -3.70
C GLU A 14 -3.37 18.19 -3.85
N PHE A 15 -4.22 17.88 -4.83
CA PHE A 15 -4.58 16.50 -5.16
C PHE A 15 -3.35 15.73 -5.65
N ASP A 16 -2.58 16.32 -6.56
CA ASP A 16 -1.41 15.69 -7.14
C ASP A 16 -0.37 15.38 -6.05
N GLU A 17 -0.04 16.35 -5.18
CA GLU A 17 0.90 16.15 -4.06
C GLU A 17 0.44 15.05 -3.09
N LEU A 18 -0.87 15.02 -2.77
CA LEU A 18 -1.44 13.99 -1.90
C LEU A 18 -1.35 12.61 -2.54
N THR A 19 -1.66 12.50 -3.83
CA THR A 19 -1.63 11.23 -4.56
C THR A 19 -0.22 10.68 -4.75
N GLU A 20 0.76 11.54 -5.03
CA GLU A 20 2.17 11.15 -5.18
C GLU A 20 2.70 10.61 -3.85
N ARG A 21 2.46 11.34 -2.75
CA ARG A 21 2.85 10.91 -1.40
C ARG A 21 2.20 9.58 -1.00
N LEU A 22 0.90 9.43 -1.28
CA LEU A 22 0.18 8.18 -1.02
C LEU A 22 0.78 7.01 -1.81
N ALA A 23 1.07 7.22 -3.10
CA ALA A 23 1.65 6.19 -3.95
C ALA A 23 3.02 5.73 -3.43
N ASP A 24 3.89 6.67 -3.07
CA ASP A 24 5.23 6.38 -2.54
C ASP A 24 5.17 5.60 -1.22
N GLU A 25 4.32 6.03 -0.29
CA GLU A 25 4.20 5.37 1.01
C GLU A 25 3.54 3.98 0.88
N ILE A 26 2.55 3.80 0.00
CA ILE A 26 1.96 2.48 -0.30
C ILE A 26 3.01 1.54 -0.90
N PHE A 27 3.87 2.07 -1.79
CA PHE A 27 4.98 1.31 -2.35
C PHE A 27 5.98 0.88 -1.25
N ASP A 28 6.33 1.79 -0.34
CA ASP A 28 7.23 1.52 0.78
C ASP A 28 6.67 0.49 1.76
N ILE A 29 5.37 0.54 2.07
CA ILE A 29 4.67 -0.47 2.86
C ILE A 29 4.75 -1.84 2.17
N SER A 30 4.50 -1.88 0.86
CA SER A 30 4.54 -3.11 0.07
C SER A 30 5.95 -3.71 0.06
N ALA A 31 6.98 -2.88 -0.10
CA ALA A 31 8.37 -3.29 0.00
C ALA A 31 8.75 -3.76 1.42
N THR A 32 8.18 -3.14 2.45
CA THR A 32 8.40 -3.52 3.86
C THR A 32 7.70 -4.85 4.19
N ASN A 33 6.51 -5.10 3.66
CA ASN A 33 5.83 -6.40 3.71
C ASN A 33 6.68 -7.52 3.10
N GLY A 34 7.27 -7.28 1.92
CA GLY A 34 8.17 -8.25 1.28
C GLY A 34 9.41 -8.55 2.13
N ARG A 35 10.02 -7.52 2.72
CA ARG A 35 11.16 -7.67 3.65
C ARG A 35 10.77 -8.41 4.94
N LEU A 36 9.60 -8.13 5.49
CA LEU A 36 9.07 -8.81 6.67
C LEU A 36 8.93 -10.32 6.42
N TRP A 37 8.36 -10.70 5.27
CA TRP A 37 8.30 -12.10 4.83
C TRP A 37 9.69 -12.76 4.76
N ALA A 38 10.68 -12.06 4.20
CA ALA A 38 12.04 -12.57 4.08
C ALA A 38 12.71 -12.77 5.46
N HIS A 39 12.56 -11.82 6.38
CA HIS A 39 13.12 -11.92 7.73
C HIS A 39 12.44 -13.00 8.58
N LEU A 40 11.12 -13.16 8.43
CA LEU A 40 10.39 -14.24 9.09
C LEU A 40 10.89 -15.62 8.62
N ARG A 41 11.11 -15.79 7.31
CA ARG A 41 11.65 -17.03 6.74
C ARG A 41 13.11 -17.28 7.15
N ALA A 42 13.87 -16.23 7.42
CA ALA A 42 15.24 -16.30 7.90
C ALA A 42 15.33 -16.47 9.44
N SER A 43 14.19 -16.67 10.13
CA SER A 43 14.11 -16.84 11.59
C SER A 43 14.76 -15.69 12.38
N ASN A 44 14.55 -14.45 11.93
CA ASN A 44 15.06 -13.25 12.62
C ASN A 44 13.88 -12.47 13.24
N PRO A 45 13.42 -12.84 14.46
CA PRO A 45 12.20 -12.31 15.06
C PRO A 45 12.30 -10.83 15.40
N ASP A 46 13.46 -10.36 15.90
CA ASP A 46 13.67 -8.95 16.27
C ASP A 46 13.46 -8.01 15.07
N LYS A 47 14.10 -8.33 13.94
CA LYS A 47 13.94 -7.54 12.71
C LYS A 47 12.53 -7.63 12.15
N ALA A 48 11.89 -8.79 12.28
CA ALA A 48 10.50 -8.95 11.85
C ALA A 48 9.54 -8.10 12.71
N ALA A 49 9.77 -8.04 14.02
CA ALA A 49 9.01 -7.22 14.95
C ALA A 49 9.18 -5.72 14.63
N ASP A 50 10.41 -5.27 14.41
CA ASP A 50 10.73 -3.89 14.03
C ASP A 50 10.03 -3.48 12.72
N LEU A 51 10.10 -4.33 11.69
CA LEU A 51 9.45 -4.06 10.41
C LEU A 51 7.92 -4.09 10.54
N ALA A 52 7.37 -4.97 11.37
CA ALA A 52 5.93 -4.98 11.65
C ALA A 52 5.49 -3.72 12.41
N ALA A 53 6.27 -3.25 13.37
CA ALA A 53 6.01 -1.99 14.07
C ALA A 53 6.07 -0.79 13.12
N LYS A 54 7.09 -0.75 12.24
CA LYS A 54 7.22 0.27 11.19
C LYS A 54 6.01 0.28 10.27
N ASN A 55 5.58 -0.88 9.76
CA ASN A 55 4.42 -0.97 8.89
C ASN A 55 3.14 -0.50 9.58
N ARG A 56 2.92 -0.87 10.85
CA ARG A 56 1.77 -0.36 11.62
C ARG A 56 1.76 1.16 11.68
N ALA A 57 2.92 1.77 11.96
CA ALA A 57 3.05 3.22 12.00
C ALA A 57 2.73 3.88 10.64
N GLN A 58 3.22 3.31 9.54
CA GLN A 58 2.91 3.79 8.19
C GLN A 58 1.43 3.66 7.83
N PHE A 59 0.79 2.52 8.14
CA PHE A 59 -0.66 2.39 7.95
C PHE A 59 -1.45 3.42 8.76
N ARG A 60 -1.02 3.70 10.00
CA ARG A 60 -1.66 4.70 10.87
C ARG A 60 -1.51 6.12 10.31
N SER A 61 -0.32 6.50 9.84
CA SER A 61 -0.09 7.82 9.25
C SER A 61 -0.87 8.01 7.95
N LEU A 62 -0.94 6.98 7.12
CA LEU A 62 -1.67 7.03 5.85
C LEU A 62 -3.18 7.04 6.01
N LYS A 63 -3.74 6.62 7.15
CA LYS A 63 -5.19 6.61 7.38
C LYS A 63 -5.83 7.96 7.02
N ALA A 64 -5.26 9.05 7.50
CA ALA A 64 -5.81 10.39 7.27
C ALA A 64 -5.72 10.80 5.80
N ASP A 65 -4.63 10.46 5.12
CA ASP A 65 -4.42 10.77 3.70
C ASP A 65 -5.37 9.94 2.82
N VAL A 66 -5.61 8.67 3.16
CA VAL A 66 -6.58 7.81 2.48
C VAL A 66 -8.03 8.28 2.71
N GLU A 67 -8.37 8.73 3.92
CA GLU A 67 -9.69 9.33 4.21
C GLU A 67 -9.86 10.66 3.46
N ARG A 68 -8.81 11.47 3.39
CA ARG A 68 -8.80 12.74 2.67
C ARG A 68 -8.97 12.55 1.17
N ILE A 69 -8.24 11.61 0.55
CA ILE A 69 -8.40 11.34 -0.87
C ILE A 69 -9.78 10.78 -1.16
N GLN A 70 -10.37 9.93 -0.29
CA GLN A 70 -11.74 9.42 -0.45
C GLN A 70 -12.81 10.51 -0.43
N GLN A 71 -12.63 11.54 0.40
CA GLN A 71 -13.59 12.65 0.54
C GLN A 71 -13.29 13.83 -0.39
N TRP A 72 -12.36 13.67 -1.35
CA TRP A 72 -11.92 14.77 -2.21
C TRP A 72 -13.09 15.36 -3.01
N PRO A 73 -13.35 16.68 -2.93
CA PRO A 73 -14.48 17.32 -3.58
C PRO A 73 -14.27 17.46 -5.10
N ASN A 74 -15.36 17.39 -5.88
CA ASN A 74 -15.37 17.67 -7.32
C ASN A 74 -14.34 16.88 -8.15
N ASN A 75 -14.31 15.56 -7.96
CA ASN A 75 -13.43 14.64 -8.66
C ASN A 75 -13.76 14.51 -10.15
N LEU A 76 -12.90 15.08 -11.00
CA LEU A 76 -12.85 14.78 -12.44
C LEU A 76 -12.71 13.25 -12.65
N PRO A 77 -13.15 12.69 -13.79
CA PRO A 77 -13.04 11.25 -14.03
C PRO A 77 -11.62 10.68 -13.84
N ALA A 78 -10.58 11.45 -14.21
CA ALA A 78 -9.19 11.07 -14.00
C ALA A 78 -8.77 11.05 -12.52
N GLN A 79 -9.19 12.04 -11.73
CA GLN A 79 -8.92 12.09 -10.29
C GLN A 79 -9.66 10.96 -9.55
N LYS A 80 -10.91 10.68 -9.94
CA LYS A 80 -11.69 9.56 -9.39
C LYS A 80 -11.01 8.22 -9.64
N TYR A 81 -10.39 8.05 -10.82
CA TYR A 81 -9.59 6.87 -11.11
C TYR A 81 -8.38 6.74 -10.17
N THR A 82 -7.57 7.80 -10.04
CA THR A 82 -6.39 7.79 -9.17
C THR A 82 -6.77 7.52 -7.71
N GLN A 83 -7.84 8.16 -7.22
CA GLN A 83 -8.42 7.92 -5.90
C GLN A 83 -8.76 6.44 -5.69
N THR A 84 -9.55 5.86 -6.60
CA THR A 84 -9.95 4.44 -6.53
C THR A 84 -8.74 3.52 -6.56
N LYS A 85 -7.78 3.77 -7.46
CA LYS A 85 -6.58 2.96 -7.61
C LYS A 85 -5.76 2.94 -6.31
N LEU A 86 -5.48 4.11 -5.73
CA LEU A 86 -4.67 4.20 -4.51
C LEU A 86 -5.36 3.56 -3.30
N VAL A 87 -6.69 3.73 -3.15
CA VAL A 87 -7.45 3.07 -2.08
C VAL A 87 -7.36 1.54 -2.21
N ARG A 88 -7.42 1.01 -3.44
CA ARG A 88 -7.29 -0.42 -3.71
C ARG A 88 -5.88 -0.93 -3.37
N GLU A 89 -4.83 -0.26 -3.86
CA GLU A 89 -3.44 -0.67 -3.60
C GLU A 89 -3.13 -0.63 -2.09
N PHE A 90 -3.63 0.39 -1.37
CA PHE A 90 -3.54 0.44 0.09
C PHE A 90 -4.22 -0.75 0.74
N ALA A 91 -5.44 -1.11 0.31
CA ALA A 91 -6.18 -2.24 0.85
C ALA A 91 -5.53 -3.61 0.55
N GLU A 92 -4.91 -3.75 -0.62
CA GLU A 92 -4.14 -4.94 -0.99
C GLU A 92 -2.90 -5.07 -0.09
N ALA A 93 -2.12 -3.99 0.06
CA ALA A 93 -0.94 -3.95 0.93
C ALA A 93 -1.31 -4.25 2.39
N PHE A 94 -2.44 -3.71 2.86
CA PHE A 94 -3.00 -3.98 4.18
C PHE A 94 -3.38 -5.44 4.37
N SER A 95 -4.10 -6.01 3.40
CA SER A 95 -4.53 -7.41 3.44
C SER A 95 -3.34 -8.36 3.48
N GLU A 96 -2.28 -8.05 2.73
CA GLU A 96 -1.04 -8.82 2.77
C GLU A 96 -0.35 -8.72 4.13
N PHE A 97 -0.26 -7.53 4.71
CA PHE A 97 0.30 -7.36 6.05
C PHE A 97 -0.47 -8.14 7.12
N GLN A 98 -1.81 -8.13 7.08
CA GLN A 98 -2.64 -8.92 7.98
C GLN A 98 -2.43 -10.43 7.80
N ARG A 99 -2.23 -10.91 6.58
CA ARG A 99 -1.91 -12.33 6.32
C ARG A 99 -0.58 -12.71 6.96
N ILE A 100 0.45 -11.87 6.81
CA ILE A 100 1.76 -12.08 7.42
C ILE A 100 1.62 -12.16 8.95
N GLN A 101 0.97 -11.17 9.57
CA GLN A 101 0.75 -11.17 11.02
C GLN A 101 0.00 -12.41 11.52
N LYS A 102 -1.07 -12.83 10.81
CA LYS A 102 -1.81 -14.05 11.16
C LYS A 102 -0.95 -15.30 11.04
N GLN A 103 -0.07 -15.38 10.05
CA GLN A 103 0.83 -16.52 9.90
C GLN A 103 1.88 -16.56 11.01
N ILE A 104 2.45 -15.41 11.39
CA ILE A 104 3.38 -15.32 12.53
C ILE A 104 2.68 -15.78 13.82
N ALA A 105 1.52 -15.20 14.13
CA ALA A 105 0.78 -15.57 15.33
C ALA A 105 0.40 -17.06 15.35
N ARG A 106 0.07 -17.66 14.19
CA ARG A 106 -0.19 -19.11 14.09
C ARG A 106 1.06 -19.95 14.36
N GLY A 107 2.20 -19.58 13.79
CA GLY A 107 3.47 -20.27 14.00
C GLY A 107 3.90 -20.22 15.47
N GLU A 108 3.90 -19.02 16.07
CA GLU A 108 4.26 -18.83 17.48
C GLU A 108 3.31 -19.59 18.42
N ARG A 109 1.99 -19.57 18.14
CA ARG A 109 1.01 -20.35 18.92
C ARG A 109 1.26 -21.86 18.84
N GLN A 110 1.70 -22.37 17.70
CA GLN A 110 2.04 -23.80 17.56
C GLN A 110 3.27 -24.15 18.40
N LEU A 111 4.32 -23.34 18.34
CA LEU A 111 5.52 -23.51 19.15
C LEU A 111 5.21 -23.48 20.65
N VAL A 112 4.41 -22.50 21.10
CA VAL A 112 3.96 -22.40 22.50
C VAL A 112 3.13 -23.63 22.92
N GLN A 113 2.24 -24.12 22.06
CA GLN A 113 1.45 -25.32 22.37
C GLN A 113 2.32 -26.58 22.47
N GLU A 114 3.32 -26.72 21.62
CA GLU A 114 4.27 -27.83 21.68
C GLU A 114 5.14 -27.76 22.93
N ALA A 115 5.67 -26.58 23.25
CA ALA A 115 6.46 -26.35 24.46
C ALA A 115 5.66 -26.66 25.74
N ARG A 116 4.37 -26.28 25.79
CA ARG A 116 3.46 -26.60 26.91
C ARG A 116 3.11 -28.08 27.05
N LYS A 117 3.18 -28.87 25.97
CA LYS A 117 2.98 -30.33 26.06
C LYS A 117 4.19 -31.03 26.67
N ILE A 118 5.38 -30.50 26.39
CA ILE A 118 6.64 -31.01 26.94
C ILE A 118 6.77 -30.59 28.41
N ASN A 119 6.46 -29.32 28.70
CA ASN A 119 6.48 -28.76 30.04
C ASN A 119 5.11 -28.18 30.40
N PRO A 120 4.19 -28.99 30.95
CA PRO A 120 2.94 -28.48 31.45
C PRO A 120 3.22 -27.48 32.59
N PRO A 121 2.47 -26.36 32.67
CA PRO A 121 2.59 -25.45 33.79
C PRO A 121 2.34 -26.24 35.09
N PRO A 122 3.06 -25.92 36.18
CA PRO A 122 2.88 -26.64 37.44
C PRO A 122 1.41 -26.59 37.85
N GLU A 123 0.79 -27.76 37.96
CA GLU A 123 -0.55 -27.87 38.53
C GLU A 123 -0.53 -27.22 39.91
N THR A 124 -1.55 -26.42 40.25
CA THR A 124 -1.76 -25.90 41.61
C THR A 124 -1.48 -27.02 42.60
N PRO A 125 -0.59 -26.82 43.59
CA PRO A 125 -0.09 -27.93 44.38
C PRO A 125 -1.25 -28.57 45.13
N ALA A 126 -1.66 -29.76 44.68
CA ALA A 126 -2.34 -30.69 45.54
C ALA A 126 -1.33 -31.05 46.63
N TYR A 127 -1.52 -30.47 47.82
CA TYR A 127 -0.79 -30.79 49.04
C TYR A 127 -0.69 -32.32 49.15
N LYS A 128 0.48 -32.88 48.84
CA LYS A 128 0.82 -34.24 49.23
C LYS A 128 1.53 -34.12 50.56
N ASP A 129 0.86 -34.59 51.62
CA ASP A 129 1.47 -34.83 52.91
C ASP A 129 2.69 -35.75 52.72
N ILE A 130 3.86 -35.28 53.16
CA ILE A 130 5.10 -36.05 53.17
C ILE A 130 5.38 -36.45 54.62
N ASP A 131 5.05 -37.69 54.97
CA ASP A 131 5.52 -38.36 56.18
C ASP A 131 6.78 -39.19 55.85
N GLY A 132 7.87 -38.98 56.59
CA GLY A 132 8.96 -39.95 56.75
C GLY A 132 10.39 -39.48 56.43
N ALA A 133 11.22 -39.34 57.48
CA ALA A 133 12.66 -39.01 57.45
C ALA A 133 13.57 -40.26 57.24
N PRO A 134 14.92 -40.16 57.26
CA PRO A 134 15.81 -39.47 56.32
C PRO A 134 16.92 -40.39 55.75
N GLY A 135 17.45 -40.06 54.57
CA GLY A 135 18.69 -40.64 54.00
C GLY A 135 19.56 -39.54 53.38
N ILE A 136 20.46 -38.95 54.18
CA ILE A 136 20.99 -37.58 53.96
C ILE A 136 21.93 -37.45 52.73
N GLU A 137 22.63 -38.50 52.29
CA GLU A 137 23.57 -38.39 51.16
C GLU A 137 22.94 -38.65 49.78
N LEU A 138 22.05 -39.65 49.64
CA LEU A 138 21.29 -39.84 48.39
C LEU A 138 20.25 -38.73 48.18
N GLN A 139 19.70 -38.18 49.27
CA GLN A 139 18.70 -37.11 49.20
C GLN A 139 19.30 -35.77 48.77
N GLN A 140 20.57 -35.48 49.12
CA GLN A 140 21.24 -34.26 48.70
C GLN A 140 21.54 -34.28 47.19
N GLN A 141 21.94 -35.43 46.65
CA GLN A 141 22.17 -35.58 45.21
C GLN A 141 20.86 -35.56 44.41
N GLN A 142 19.80 -36.20 44.90
CA GLN A 142 18.45 -36.11 44.31
C GLN A 142 17.89 -34.68 44.37
N SER A 143 18.11 -33.96 45.48
CA SER A 143 17.64 -32.58 45.60
C SER A 143 18.31 -31.63 44.60
N PHE A 144 19.60 -31.83 44.31
CA PHE A 144 20.33 -31.02 43.33
C PHE A 144 19.86 -31.31 41.88
N GLU A 145 19.63 -32.59 41.53
CA GLU A 145 19.04 -32.95 40.24
C GLU A 145 17.61 -32.40 40.08
N GLU A 146 16.81 -32.40 41.15
CA GLU A 146 15.45 -31.83 41.14
C GLU A 146 15.46 -30.31 41.03
N GLN A 147 16.42 -29.64 41.67
CA GLN A 147 16.63 -28.19 41.56
C GLN A 147 17.04 -27.78 40.15
N LEU A 148 17.97 -28.51 39.52
CA LEU A 148 18.37 -28.27 38.12
C LEU A 148 17.21 -28.45 37.15
N ARG A 149 16.35 -29.46 37.38
CA ARG A 149 15.14 -29.66 36.58
C ARG A 149 14.12 -28.54 36.78
N GLN A 150 13.97 -28.01 38.00
CA GLN A 150 13.11 -26.86 38.26
C GLN A 150 13.63 -25.59 37.59
N ASP A 151 14.93 -25.33 37.63
CA ASP A 151 15.54 -24.18 36.96
C ASP A 151 15.37 -24.26 35.44
N GLU A 152 15.52 -25.45 34.84
CA GLU A 152 15.30 -25.64 33.41
C GLU A 152 13.83 -25.47 33.00
N VAL A 153 12.89 -25.99 33.81
CA VAL A 153 11.45 -25.78 33.59
C VAL A 153 11.08 -24.30 33.73
N ALA A 154 11.63 -23.61 34.74
CA ALA A 154 11.40 -22.17 34.94
C ALA A 154 11.92 -21.34 33.76
N TYR A 155 13.09 -21.67 33.24
CA TYR A 155 13.64 -21.03 32.05
C TYR A 155 12.75 -21.24 30.81
N GLN A 156 12.31 -22.49 30.58
CA GLN A 156 11.42 -22.80 29.45
C GLN A 156 10.06 -22.13 29.57
N GLN A 157 9.52 -22.02 30.79
CA GLN A 157 8.29 -21.30 31.06
C GLN A 157 8.44 -19.79 30.78
N GLY A 158 9.58 -19.19 31.14
CA GLY A 158 9.89 -17.80 30.80
C GLY A 158 9.93 -17.54 29.29
N LEU A 159 10.54 -18.44 28.52
CA LEU A 159 10.54 -18.35 27.06
C LEU A 159 9.12 -18.46 26.48
N ILE A 160 8.28 -19.33 27.03
CA ILE A 160 6.87 -19.45 26.62
C ILE A 160 6.13 -18.13 26.90
N GLU A 161 6.36 -17.50 28.05
CA GLU A 161 5.72 -16.23 28.42
C GLU A 161 6.12 -15.08 27.49
N GLU A 162 7.40 -14.97 27.15
CA GLU A 162 7.91 -14.01 26.16
C GLU A 162 7.20 -14.16 24.82
N ARG A 163 7.10 -15.38 24.29
CA ARG A 163 6.36 -15.65 23.05
C ARG A 163 4.88 -15.30 23.14
N GLN A 164 4.25 -15.48 24.31
CA GLN A 164 2.87 -15.08 24.51
C GLN A 164 2.68 -13.57 24.50
N GLU A 165 3.65 -12.81 25.00
CA GLU A 165 3.64 -11.35 24.92
C GLU A 165 3.80 -10.89 23.47
N GLU A 166 4.71 -11.49 22.70
CA GLU A 166 4.85 -11.23 21.26
C GLU A 166 3.54 -11.47 20.50
N ILE A 167 2.86 -12.61 20.74
CA ILE A 167 1.57 -12.95 20.14
C ILE A 167 0.52 -11.89 20.48
N ARG A 168 0.44 -11.44 21.74
CA ARG A 168 -0.49 -10.37 22.16
C ARG A 168 -0.21 -9.07 21.43
N GLY A 169 1.06 -8.70 21.25
CA GLY A 169 1.45 -7.53 20.46
C GLY A 169 1.00 -7.62 18.99
N ILE A 170 1.07 -8.81 18.40
CA ILE A 170 0.54 -9.06 17.05
C ILE A 170 -0.97 -8.90 17.02
N GLU A 171 -1.69 -9.49 17.97
CA GLU A 171 -3.15 -9.43 18.06
C GLU A 171 -3.67 -7.99 18.25
N GLN A 172 -3.05 -7.22 19.15
CA GLN A 172 -3.35 -5.80 19.33
C GLN A 172 -3.15 -5.02 18.03
N GLY A 173 -2.04 -5.29 17.33
CA GLY A 173 -1.77 -4.70 16.02
C GLY A 173 -2.84 -5.04 14.98
N ILE A 174 -3.36 -6.27 14.95
CA ILE A 174 -4.45 -6.65 14.03
C ILE A 174 -5.74 -5.89 14.37
N VAL A 175 -6.07 -5.77 15.66
CA VAL A 175 -7.28 -5.08 16.12
C VAL A 175 -7.25 -3.60 15.75
N GLU A 176 -6.14 -2.93 16.05
CA GLU A 176 -5.94 -1.51 15.73
C GLU A 176 -6.10 -1.25 14.22
N LEU A 177 -5.52 -2.13 13.42
CA LEU A 177 -5.59 -2.04 11.97
C LEU A 177 -6.98 -2.33 11.40
N ASN A 178 -7.81 -3.12 12.10
CA ASN A 178 -9.18 -3.41 11.67
C ASN A 178 -10.06 -2.16 11.65
N GLU A 179 -9.81 -1.19 12.55
CA GLU A 179 -10.49 0.11 12.53
C GLU A 179 -10.21 0.88 11.23
N ILE A 180 -8.96 0.85 10.76
CA ILE A 180 -8.57 1.47 9.48
C ILE A 180 -9.31 0.82 8.31
N PHE A 181 -9.39 -0.51 8.30
CA PHE A 181 -9.98 -1.29 7.20
C PHE A 181 -11.51 -1.21 7.13
N THR A 182 -12.18 -1.07 8.27
CA THR A 182 -13.65 -0.96 8.32
C THR A 182 -14.14 0.24 7.50
N ASN A 183 -13.40 1.35 7.52
CA ASN A 183 -13.72 2.54 6.72
C ASN A 183 -13.47 2.34 5.22
N LEU A 184 -12.54 1.46 4.84
CA LEU A 184 -12.20 1.18 3.45
C LEU A 184 -13.03 0.07 2.80
N SER A 185 -13.63 -0.82 3.59
CA SER A 185 -14.35 -2.01 3.12
C SER A 185 -15.53 -1.66 2.19
N ASN A 186 -16.18 -0.52 2.45
CA ASN A 186 -17.29 -0.02 1.61
C ASN A 186 -16.81 0.39 0.21
N VAL A 187 -15.58 0.91 0.10
CA VAL A 187 -15.03 1.44 -1.17
C VAL A 187 -14.54 0.32 -2.09
N ILE A 188 -14.14 -0.82 -1.54
CA ILE A 188 -13.70 -2.01 -2.30
C ILE A 188 -14.91 -2.82 -2.80
N ALA A 189 -15.94 -2.97 -1.96
CA ALA A 189 -17.13 -3.77 -2.30
C ALA A 189 -17.96 -3.17 -3.45
N GLU A 190 -17.93 -1.85 -3.62
CA GLU A 190 -18.74 -1.14 -4.63
C GLU A 190 -18.09 -1.09 -6.03
N GLN A 191 -16.81 -1.46 -6.18
CA GLN A 191 -16.02 -1.12 -7.39
C GLN A 191 -15.54 -2.30 -8.25
N GLY A 192 -16.23 -3.46 -8.19
CA GLY A 192 -15.87 -4.65 -8.97
C GLY A 192 -16.12 -4.59 -10.49
N SER A 193 -16.75 -3.55 -11.04
CA SER A 193 -17.16 -3.49 -12.46
C SER A 193 -16.77 -2.21 -13.23
N VAL A 194 -16.36 -1.14 -12.53
CA VAL A 194 -16.18 0.19 -13.15
C VAL A 194 -14.73 0.46 -13.57
N ILE A 195 -13.75 -0.26 -13.01
CA ILE A 195 -12.32 -0.02 -13.28
C ILE A 195 -11.87 -0.57 -14.65
N ASP A 196 -12.33 -1.77 -15.06
CA ASP A 196 -11.92 -2.40 -16.34
C ASP A 196 -12.31 -1.56 -17.57
N ASN A 197 -13.43 -0.84 -17.51
CA ASN A 197 -13.86 0.05 -18.59
C ASN A 197 -13.18 1.43 -18.56
N ILE A 198 -12.57 1.83 -17.44
CA ILE A 198 -11.94 3.15 -17.27
C ILE A 198 -10.45 3.11 -17.59
N GLU A 199 -9.73 2.02 -17.30
CA GLU A 199 -8.36 1.83 -17.81
C GLU A 199 -8.32 1.96 -19.35
N ALA A 200 -9.30 1.36 -20.04
CA ALA A 200 -9.46 1.50 -21.48
C ALA A 200 -9.70 2.96 -21.93
N ASN A 201 -10.49 3.73 -21.18
CA ASN A 201 -10.78 5.13 -21.49
C ASN A 201 -9.61 6.08 -21.18
N ILE A 202 -8.87 5.86 -20.10
CA ILE A 202 -7.68 6.68 -19.77
C ILE A 202 -6.53 6.38 -20.74
N TYR A 203 -6.32 5.11 -21.09
CA TYR A 203 -5.37 4.74 -22.14
C TYR A 203 -5.73 5.40 -23.47
N SER A 204 -7.03 5.40 -23.81
CA SER A 204 -7.54 6.10 -24.98
C SER A 204 -7.32 7.62 -24.90
N VAL A 205 -7.57 8.28 -23.77
CA VAL A 205 -7.37 9.73 -23.59
C VAL A 205 -5.89 10.11 -23.66
N ALA A 206 -5.00 9.35 -23.01
CA ALA A 206 -3.56 9.57 -23.09
C ALA A 206 -3.03 9.39 -24.53
N GLN A 207 -3.52 8.36 -25.23
CA GLN A 207 -3.20 8.13 -26.63
C GLN A 207 -3.74 9.23 -27.55
N ASN A 208 -5.00 9.63 -27.39
CA ASN A 208 -5.62 10.71 -28.15
C ASN A 208 -4.92 12.06 -27.92
N THR A 209 -4.42 12.32 -26.71
CA THR A 209 -3.67 13.55 -26.39
C THR A 209 -2.29 13.54 -27.06
N ARG A 210 -1.61 12.39 -27.07
CA ARG A 210 -0.32 12.21 -27.76
C ARG A 210 -0.48 12.35 -29.28
N ASP A 211 -1.54 11.78 -29.83
CA ASP A 211 -1.88 11.89 -31.25
C ASP A 211 -2.25 13.33 -31.63
N GLY A 212 -3.05 14.00 -30.79
CA GLY A 212 -3.39 15.43 -30.95
C GLY A 212 -2.16 16.34 -30.92
N ALA A 213 -1.21 16.10 -30.01
CA ALA A 213 0.07 16.82 -29.99
C ALA A 213 0.88 16.58 -31.28
N GLY A 214 0.85 15.36 -31.82
CA GLY A 214 1.43 15.02 -33.12
C GLY A 214 0.79 15.79 -34.28
N GLU A 215 -0.54 15.88 -34.31
CA GLU A 215 -1.28 16.64 -35.31
C GLU A 215 -1.01 18.15 -35.23
N LEU A 216 -0.86 18.72 -34.03
CA LEU A 216 -0.45 20.12 -33.86
C LEU A 216 0.95 20.37 -34.42
N VAL A 217 1.89 19.45 -34.22
CA VAL A 217 3.25 19.54 -34.81
C VAL A 217 3.19 19.44 -36.33
N LYS A 218 2.34 18.55 -36.88
CA LYS A 218 2.13 18.44 -38.34
C LYS A 218 1.49 19.72 -38.89
N ALA A 219 0.47 20.25 -38.23
CA ALA A 219 -0.22 21.49 -38.62
C ALA A 219 0.73 22.69 -38.59
N ALA A 220 1.53 22.85 -37.53
CA ALA A 220 2.54 23.90 -37.44
C ALA A 220 3.60 23.78 -38.54
N ARG A 221 4.02 22.55 -38.88
CA ARG A 221 4.96 22.29 -39.98
C ARG A 221 4.33 22.60 -41.34
N TRP A 222 3.04 22.30 -41.52
CA TRP A 222 2.28 22.61 -42.72
C TRP A 222 2.14 24.12 -42.89
N GLN A 223 1.68 24.83 -41.86
CA GLN A 223 1.53 26.30 -41.86
C GLN A 223 2.83 27.03 -42.20
N ARG A 224 3.98 26.59 -41.65
CA ARG A 224 5.31 27.11 -42.01
C ARG A 224 5.65 26.91 -43.49
N ARG A 225 5.16 25.82 -44.10
CA ARG A 225 5.45 25.46 -45.51
C ARG A 225 4.48 26.12 -46.50
N THR A 226 3.26 26.43 -46.08
CA THR A 226 2.22 27.04 -46.94
C THR A 226 2.27 28.56 -46.96
N GLY A 227 2.82 29.20 -45.91
CA GLY A 227 2.93 30.66 -45.83
C GLY A 227 3.66 31.32 -47.01
N GLY A 228 4.73 30.71 -47.52
CA GLY A 228 5.45 31.22 -48.70
C GLY A 228 4.67 31.08 -50.02
N ARG A 229 3.78 30.09 -50.13
CA ARG A 229 3.00 29.85 -51.36
C ARG A 229 1.80 30.78 -51.47
N MET A 230 1.17 31.10 -50.35
CA MET A 230 0.05 32.04 -50.31
C MET A 230 0.49 33.45 -50.69
N LEU A 231 1.68 33.87 -50.25
CA LEU A 231 2.26 35.17 -50.61
C LEU A 231 2.54 35.28 -52.12
N CYS A 232 3.12 34.24 -52.73
CA CYS A 232 3.32 34.22 -54.18
C CYS A 232 2.01 34.32 -54.97
N PHE A 233 0.96 33.61 -54.56
CA PHE A 233 -0.36 33.70 -55.19
C PHE A 233 -0.96 35.11 -55.10
N LEU A 234 -0.81 35.78 -53.95
CA LEU A 234 -1.29 37.15 -53.74
C LEU A 234 -0.55 38.15 -54.66
N ILE A 235 0.78 38.02 -54.78
CA ILE A 235 1.60 38.86 -55.67
C ILE A 235 1.16 38.68 -57.14
N ILE A 236 0.95 37.43 -57.59
CA ILE A 236 0.49 37.15 -58.95
C ILE A 236 -0.88 37.80 -59.21
N LEU A 237 -1.81 37.69 -58.26
CA LEU A 237 -3.15 38.29 -58.38
C LEU A 237 -3.05 39.83 -58.46
N LEU A 238 -2.19 40.45 -57.65
CA LEU A 238 -1.96 41.89 -57.66
C LEU A 238 -1.41 42.36 -59.02
N ILE A 239 -0.42 41.66 -59.57
CA ILE A 239 0.13 41.95 -60.91
C ILE A 239 -0.98 41.83 -61.97
N PHE A 240 -1.80 40.79 -61.91
CA PHE A 240 -2.89 40.60 -62.85
C PHE A 240 -3.93 41.72 -62.78
N ALA A 241 -4.29 42.16 -61.56
CA ALA A 241 -5.19 43.28 -61.34
C ALA A 241 -4.62 44.60 -61.89
N LEU A 242 -3.32 44.85 -61.69
CA LEU A 242 -2.62 46.02 -62.25
C LEU A 242 -2.67 46.03 -63.78
N VAL A 243 -2.42 44.88 -64.43
CA VAL A 243 -2.49 44.76 -65.90
C VAL A 243 -3.88 45.11 -66.41
N ILE A 244 -4.94 44.59 -65.76
CA ILE A 244 -6.33 44.90 -66.14
C ILE A 244 -6.59 46.40 -65.99
N ILE A 245 -6.22 47.00 -64.86
CA ILE A 245 -6.45 48.42 -64.59
C ILE A 245 -5.73 49.29 -65.64
N LEU A 246 -4.46 48.99 -65.95
CA LEU A 246 -3.70 49.71 -66.98
C LEU A 246 -4.32 49.54 -68.37
N SER A 247 -4.82 48.36 -68.72
CA SER A 247 -5.45 48.12 -70.02
C SER A 247 -6.81 48.82 -70.20
N VAL A 248 -7.48 49.18 -69.11
CA VAL A 248 -8.74 49.93 -69.15
C VAL A 248 -8.50 51.45 -69.13
N LEU A 249 -7.41 51.89 -68.52
CA LEU A 249 -7.02 53.31 -68.42
C LEU A 249 -6.19 53.81 -69.61
N ALA A 250 -5.46 52.92 -70.29
CA ALA A 250 -4.73 53.20 -71.53
C ALA A 250 -5.65 53.14 -72.75
#